data_AF-A0A7X0HRR7-F1
#
_entry.id   AF-A0A7X0HRR7-F1
#
_cell.length_a   1.000
_cell.length_b   1.000
_cell.length_c   1.000
_cell.angle_alpha   90.00
_cell.angle_beta   90.00
_cell.angle_gamma   90.00
#
_symmetry.space_group_name_H-M   'P 1'
#
loop_
_entity.id
_entity.type
_entity.pdbx_description
1 polymer ?
#
loop_
_entity_poly.entity_id
_entity_poly.type
_entity_poly.pdbx_seq_one_letter_code
_entity_poly.pdbx_strand_id
1 'polypeptide(L)'
;MKAPHMISFHKKVQLTQKQKWLPLQMTPLFSRKHGDGSPVYLIFSSKKFERHNPFELNRIHSAGFYSDSISNGEGWRAVLFVSGCPHQCPGCHNPQSWDAKYWEQYVEEDVYNQIIENPFLDGLTLSGGEPFLYCKELLSLVKRVKEKGLNIWSYTGFTVEEILRWAERNSDVHAFLQELDVLVDGRFLSEKVEPKKLFRGSCSQRIIDVQASLKNQKVVLYMA
;
A
#
# COMPACT_ATOMS: atom_id res chain seq x y z
N MET A 1 37.34 -37.49 27.94
CA MET A 1 36.92 -37.72 26.53
C MET A 1 35.73 -38.66 26.50
N LYS A 2 34.51 -38.13 26.39
CA LYS A 2 33.28 -38.83 25.97
C LYS A 2 32.36 -37.79 25.34
N ALA A 3 32.02 -37.97 24.07
CA ALA A 3 31.08 -37.12 23.33
C ALA A 3 29.63 -37.56 23.63
N PRO A 4 28.66 -36.63 23.79
CA PRO A 4 27.25 -36.98 23.84
C PRO A 4 26.55 -36.84 22.49
N HIS A 5 25.55 -37.70 22.33
CA HIS A 5 24.76 -38.03 21.15
C HIS A 5 23.91 -36.88 20.57
N MET A 6 23.87 -36.78 19.23
CA MET A 6 22.83 -36.07 18.47
C MET A 6 21.60 -36.97 18.30
N ILE A 7 20.42 -36.45 18.67
CA ILE A 7 19.11 -37.04 18.38
C ILE A 7 18.43 -36.19 17.31
N SER A 8 18.07 -36.82 16.19
CA SER A 8 17.28 -36.25 15.09
C SER A 8 15.79 -36.47 15.34
N PHE A 9 14.96 -35.44 15.11
CA PHE A 9 13.54 -35.62 14.81
C PHE A 9 13.08 -34.66 13.70
N HIS A 10 12.91 -35.22 12.50
CA HIS A 10 12.13 -34.62 11.42
C HIS A 10 10.64 -34.83 11.71
N LYS A 11 9.86 -33.76 11.89
CA LYS A 11 8.38 -33.84 11.83
C LYS A 11 7.90 -33.45 10.45
N LYS A 12 7.55 -34.47 9.64
CA LYS A 12 6.64 -34.34 8.50
C LYS A 12 5.22 -34.14 9.04
N VAL A 13 4.59 -33.01 8.76
CA VAL A 13 3.16 -32.82 9.03
C VAL A 13 2.38 -33.43 7.86
N GLN A 14 1.68 -34.53 8.14
CA GLN A 14 0.72 -35.15 7.23
C GLN A 14 -0.58 -34.34 7.26
N LEU A 15 -1.00 -33.83 6.10
CA LEU A 15 -2.34 -33.30 5.89
C LEU A 15 -3.30 -34.46 5.63
N THR A 16 -4.19 -34.73 6.58
CA THR A 16 -5.41 -35.49 6.33
C THR A 16 -6.56 -34.86 7.12
N GLN A 17 -7.58 -34.34 6.44
CA GLN A 17 -8.96 -34.77 6.61
C GLN A 17 -9.91 -34.03 5.66
N LYS A 18 -10.72 -34.87 4.99
CA LYS A 18 -11.80 -34.60 4.05
C LYS A 18 -12.84 -33.62 4.61
N GLN A 19 -13.16 -32.57 3.85
CA GLN A 19 -14.53 -32.02 3.82
C GLN A 19 -15.15 -32.37 2.47
N LYS A 20 -16.17 -33.23 2.53
CA LYS A 20 -17.01 -33.63 1.40
C LYS A 20 -17.93 -32.47 1.06
N TRP A 21 -17.89 -31.99 -0.19
CA TRP A 21 -18.95 -31.17 -0.77
C TRP A 21 -19.90 -32.11 -1.53
N LEU A 22 -21.20 -32.03 -1.24
CA LEU A 22 -22.23 -32.75 -2.00
C LEU A 22 -22.22 -32.26 -3.46
N PRO A 23 -22.28 -33.15 -4.47
CA PRO A 23 -22.45 -32.71 -5.84
C PRO A 23 -23.88 -32.15 -6.01
N LEU A 24 -23.97 -30.87 -6.35
CA LEU A 24 -25.19 -30.27 -6.88
C LEU A 24 -25.60 -31.04 -8.13
N GLN A 25 -26.85 -31.53 -8.15
CA GLN A 25 -27.41 -32.22 -9.31
C GLN A 25 -27.45 -31.26 -10.50
N MET A 26 -26.67 -31.57 -11.54
CA MET A 26 -26.71 -30.86 -12.81
C MET A 26 -27.64 -31.61 -13.77
N THR A 27 -28.87 -31.12 -13.97
CA THR A 27 -29.71 -31.55 -15.08
C THR A 27 -29.29 -30.79 -16.35
N PRO A 28 -28.92 -31.48 -17.44
CA PRO A 28 -28.55 -30.80 -18.68
C PRO A 28 -29.81 -30.43 -19.45
N LEU A 29 -30.14 -29.14 -19.50
CA LEU A 29 -31.07 -28.61 -20.51
C LEU A 29 -30.26 -28.08 -21.70
N PHE A 30 -30.43 -28.76 -22.83
CA PHE A 30 -29.95 -28.45 -24.19
C PHE A 30 -28.42 -28.49 -24.40
N SER A 31 -27.99 -29.59 -25.02
CA SER A 31 -26.64 -29.75 -25.56
C SER A 31 -26.49 -29.00 -26.89
N ARG A 32 -25.61 -28.00 -26.92
CA ARG A 32 -24.85 -27.71 -28.14
C ARG A 32 -23.43 -28.22 -27.92
N LYS A 33 -23.02 -29.17 -28.76
CA LYS A 33 -21.65 -29.71 -28.80
C LYS A 33 -20.78 -28.79 -29.65
N HIS A 34 -19.53 -28.55 -29.25
CA HIS A 34 -18.48 -28.18 -30.20
C HIS A 34 -18.07 -29.42 -31.02
N GLY A 35 -17.38 -29.22 -32.14
CA GLY A 35 -16.99 -30.27 -33.10
C GLY A 35 -16.07 -31.38 -32.54
N ASP A 36 -15.67 -31.32 -31.27
CA ASP A 36 -14.82 -32.30 -30.59
C ASP A 36 -15.55 -33.11 -29.47
N GLY A 37 -16.83 -32.82 -29.21
CA GLY A 37 -17.65 -33.59 -28.25
C GLY A 37 -17.56 -33.19 -26.77
N SER A 38 -16.87 -32.10 -26.42
CA SER A 38 -16.77 -31.60 -25.03
C SER A 38 -18.03 -30.86 -24.56
N PRO A 39 -18.48 -30.97 -23.28
CA PRO A 39 -19.65 -30.25 -22.77
C PRO A 39 -19.35 -28.76 -22.47
N VAL A 40 -20.29 -27.88 -22.82
CA VAL A 40 -20.26 -26.43 -22.55
C VAL A 40 -21.22 -26.10 -21.41
N TYR A 41 -20.74 -25.41 -20.37
CA TYR A 41 -21.56 -24.93 -19.26
C TYR A 41 -21.68 -23.40 -19.33
N LEU A 42 -22.91 -22.90 -19.55
CA LEU A 42 -23.22 -21.48 -19.45
C LEU A 42 -23.54 -21.13 -17.99
N ILE A 43 -22.63 -20.44 -17.33
CA ILE A 43 -22.84 -19.89 -15.99
C ILE A 43 -23.40 -18.46 -16.16
N PHE A 44 -24.68 -18.27 -15.83
CA PHE A 44 -25.25 -16.94 -15.65
C PHE A 44 -25.18 -16.55 -14.18
N SER A 45 -24.33 -15.57 -13.86
CA SER A 45 -24.39 -14.83 -12.59
C SER A 45 -24.09 -13.36 -12.85
N SER A 46 -25.08 -12.53 -12.57
CA SER A 46 -25.07 -11.08 -12.73
C SER A 46 -24.26 -10.42 -11.61
N LYS A 47 -22.94 -10.36 -11.79
CA LYS A 47 -22.02 -9.37 -11.20
C LYS A 47 -20.67 -9.56 -11.88
N LYS A 48 -20.15 -8.49 -12.50
CA LYS A 48 -18.81 -8.46 -13.10
C LYS A 48 -17.79 -8.69 -11.96
N PHE A 49 -17.43 -9.95 -11.72
CA PHE A 49 -16.30 -10.30 -10.87
C PHE A 49 -15.07 -10.18 -11.75
N GLU A 50 -14.41 -9.03 -11.70
CA GLU A 50 -13.11 -8.86 -12.36
C GLU A 50 -12.15 -9.87 -11.73
N ARG A 51 -11.72 -10.85 -12.54
CA ARG A 51 -10.72 -11.84 -12.13
C ARG A 51 -9.38 -11.12 -12.08
N HIS A 52 -9.03 -10.52 -10.96
CA HIS A 52 -7.66 -10.09 -10.74
C HIS A 52 -6.78 -11.34 -10.69
N ASN A 53 -5.77 -11.39 -11.56
CA ASN A 53 -4.74 -12.41 -11.51
C ASN A 53 -4.01 -12.28 -10.16
N PRO A 54 -3.88 -13.33 -9.34
CA PRO A 54 -3.20 -13.24 -8.05
C PRO A 54 -1.73 -12.79 -8.16
N PHE A 55 -1.11 -12.84 -9.35
CA PHE A 55 0.21 -12.27 -9.63
C PHE A 55 0.21 -10.75 -9.91
N GLU A 56 -0.94 -10.12 -10.15
CA GLU A 56 -1.07 -8.66 -10.30
C GLU A 56 -1.09 -7.95 -8.94
N LEU A 57 -1.46 -8.64 -7.87
CA LEU A 57 -1.61 -8.05 -6.53
C LEU A 57 -0.29 -7.61 -5.88
N ASN A 58 0.86 -8.06 -6.41
CA ASN A 58 2.19 -7.75 -5.86
C ASN A 58 2.92 -6.66 -6.67
N ARG A 59 2.23 -6.01 -7.62
CA ARG A 59 2.82 -4.96 -8.46
C ARG A 59 2.40 -3.61 -7.95
N ILE A 60 3.38 -2.74 -7.78
CA ILE A 60 3.18 -1.35 -7.37
C ILE A 60 3.42 -0.47 -8.59
N HIS A 61 2.41 0.31 -8.96
CA HIS A 61 2.55 1.36 -9.95
C HIS A 61 3.18 2.58 -9.28
N SER A 62 4.50 2.73 -9.44
CA SER A 62 5.28 3.79 -8.81
C SER A 62 5.96 4.64 -9.89
N ALA A 63 5.91 5.95 -9.74
CA ALA A 63 6.69 6.94 -10.50
C ALA A 63 8.18 6.94 -10.13
N GLY A 64 8.58 6.23 -9.07
CA GLY A 64 9.97 6.03 -8.71
C GLY A 64 10.18 5.47 -7.31
N PHE A 65 11.43 5.14 -6.99
CA PHE A 65 11.85 4.71 -5.66
C PHE A 65 13.22 5.29 -5.33
N TYR A 66 13.37 5.89 -4.15
CA TYR A 66 14.67 6.26 -3.58
C TYR A 66 14.98 5.31 -2.43
N SER A 67 16.16 4.70 -2.49
CA SER A 67 16.68 3.81 -1.44
C SER A 67 17.03 4.54 -0.14
N ASP A 68 17.26 5.85 -0.23
CA ASP A 68 17.73 6.69 0.86
C ASP A 68 17.39 8.17 0.59
N SER A 69 16.93 8.87 1.62
CA SER A 69 16.58 10.29 1.56
C SER A 69 16.51 10.89 2.95
N ILE A 70 17.06 12.09 3.12
CA ILE A 70 16.94 12.90 4.34
C ILE A 70 15.94 14.06 4.22
N SER A 71 15.33 14.22 3.05
CA SER A 71 14.45 15.36 2.73
C SER A 71 12.96 15.01 2.77
N ASN A 72 12.62 13.73 2.91
CA ASN A 72 11.25 13.20 2.78
C ASN A 72 10.67 12.72 4.11
N GLY A 73 11.21 13.19 5.23
CA GLY A 73 10.80 12.84 6.58
C GLY A 73 11.99 12.84 7.51
N GLU A 74 11.73 12.69 8.80
CA GLU A 74 12.79 12.65 9.81
C GLU A 74 13.62 11.36 9.71
N GLY A 75 14.94 11.50 9.79
CA GLY A 75 15.88 10.40 9.63
C GLY A 75 16.16 10.03 8.17
N TRP A 76 16.76 8.88 7.96
CA TRP A 76 17.00 8.29 6.64
C TRP A 76 15.78 7.51 6.19
N ARG A 77 15.25 7.88 5.02
CA ARG A 77 13.99 7.37 4.49
C ARG A 77 14.22 6.63 3.18
N ALA A 78 13.67 5.43 3.04
CA ALA A 78 13.28 4.97 1.71
C ALA A 78 12.05 5.77 1.26
N VAL A 79 11.94 6.09 -0.02
CA VAL A 79 10.81 6.87 -0.55
C VAL A 79 10.22 6.17 -1.76
N LEU A 80 8.94 5.84 -1.67
CA LEU A 80 8.17 5.27 -2.77
C LEU A 80 7.23 6.35 -3.33
N PHE A 81 7.45 6.72 -4.60
CA PHE A 81 6.68 7.77 -5.26
C PHE A 81 5.58 7.18 -6.12
N VAL A 82 4.33 7.17 -5.69
CA VAL A 82 3.23 6.65 -6.52
C VAL A 82 2.94 7.56 -7.71
N SER A 83 2.23 7.04 -8.71
CA SER A 83 1.73 7.78 -9.86
C SER A 83 0.25 8.14 -9.68
N GLY A 84 -0.28 9.09 -10.44
CA GLY A 84 -1.66 9.55 -10.33
C GLY A 84 -1.88 10.57 -9.19
N CYS A 85 -2.32 11.77 -9.54
CA CYS A 85 -2.74 12.78 -8.55
C CYS A 85 -3.92 13.61 -9.09
N PRO A 86 -5.05 13.70 -8.35
CA PRO A 86 -6.22 14.44 -8.82
C PRO A 86 -6.10 15.96 -8.56
N HIS A 87 -5.11 16.41 -7.79
CA HIS A 87 -5.04 17.79 -7.33
C HIS A 87 -4.40 18.75 -8.34
N GLN A 88 -3.42 18.28 -9.12
CA GLN A 88 -2.72 19.03 -10.17
C GLN A 88 -2.30 20.45 -9.72
N CYS A 89 -1.72 20.54 -8.52
CA CYS A 89 -1.42 21.83 -7.90
C CYS A 89 -0.47 22.67 -8.78
N PRO A 90 -0.77 23.96 -9.03
CA PRO A 90 0.16 24.85 -9.73
C PRO A 90 1.52 24.92 -9.02
N GLY A 91 2.61 24.75 -9.78
CA GLY A 91 3.97 24.72 -9.23
C GLY A 91 4.33 23.43 -8.48
N CYS A 92 3.59 22.34 -8.66
CA CYS A 92 3.96 21.03 -8.14
C CYS A 92 5.40 20.66 -8.53
N HIS A 93 6.13 20.05 -7.60
CA HIS A 93 7.51 19.59 -7.84
C HIS A 93 7.55 18.43 -8.84
N ASN A 94 6.52 17.58 -8.84
CA ASN A 94 6.46 16.37 -9.67
C ASN A 94 5.21 16.37 -10.57
N PRO A 95 5.05 17.31 -11.51
CA PRO A 95 3.84 17.39 -12.34
C PRO A 95 3.61 16.14 -13.20
N GLN A 96 4.68 15.41 -13.54
CA GLN A 96 4.60 14.14 -14.25
C GLN A 96 3.84 13.05 -13.47
N SER A 97 3.85 13.08 -12.12
CA SER A 97 3.14 12.12 -11.29
C SER A 97 1.62 12.32 -11.31
N TRP A 98 1.10 13.36 -11.98
CA TRP A 98 -0.34 13.54 -12.14
C TRP A 98 -0.97 12.46 -13.02
N ASP A 99 -0.24 11.97 -14.02
CA ASP A 99 -0.71 10.90 -14.88
C ASP A 99 -0.60 9.56 -14.15
N ALA A 100 -1.75 8.88 -13.99
CA ALA A 100 -1.81 7.54 -13.41
C ALA A 100 -1.10 6.47 -14.25
N LYS A 101 -0.67 6.81 -15.48
CA LYS A 101 0.14 5.95 -16.36
C LYS A 101 1.63 6.28 -16.31
N TYR A 102 2.04 7.30 -15.57
CA TYR A 102 3.45 7.64 -15.37
C TYR A 102 4.07 6.76 -14.28
N TRP A 103 4.20 5.46 -14.56
CA TRP A 103 4.77 4.50 -13.63
C TRP A 103 5.85 3.64 -14.29
N GLU A 104 6.76 3.18 -13.45
CA GLU A 104 7.54 1.97 -13.66
C GLU A 104 6.93 0.85 -12.80
N GLN A 105 7.20 -0.38 -13.21
CA GLN A 105 6.61 -1.54 -12.56
C GLN A 105 7.53 -2.01 -11.45
N TYR A 106 7.10 -1.85 -10.20
CA TYR A 106 7.82 -2.36 -9.04
C TYR A 106 7.15 -3.63 -8.52
N VAL A 107 7.94 -4.59 -8.09
CA VAL A 107 7.47 -5.76 -7.35
C VAL A 107 7.58 -5.44 -5.87
N GLU A 108 6.49 -5.63 -5.11
CA GLU A 108 6.45 -5.35 -3.67
C GLU A 108 7.61 -6.00 -2.93
N GLU A 109 7.92 -7.26 -3.25
CA GLU A 109 8.98 -8.01 -2.59
C GLU A 109 10.35 -7.37 -2.79
N ASP A 110 10.65 -6.88 -3.98
CA ASP A 110 11.92 -6.25 -4.30
C ASP A 110 12.06 -4.89 -3.60
N VAL A 111 10.96 -4.12 -3.51
CA VAL A 111 10.92 -2.86 -2.75
C VAL A 111 11.10 -3.14 -1.26
N TYR A 112 10.37 -4.13 -0.73
CA TYR A 112 10.48 -4.52 0.66
C TYR A 112 11.90 -4.93 1.03
N ASN A 113 12.54 -5.81 0.23
CA ASN A 113 13.90 -6.27 0.48
C ASN A 113 14.90 -5.11 0.47
N GLN A 114 14.81 -4.20 -0.50
CA GLN A 114 15.65 -2.99 -0.54
C GLN A 114 15.52 -2.13 0.73
N ILE A 115 14.31 -2.04 1.30
CA ILE A 115 14.07 -1.31 2.54
C ILE A 115 14.70 -2.04 3.73
N ILE A 116 14.43 -3.33 3.91
CA ILE A 116 14.84 -4.05 5.12
C ILE A 116 16.33 -4.44 5.14
N GLU A 117 16.97 -4.53 3.97
CA GLU A 117 18.40 -4.80 3.84
C GLU A 117 19.26 -3.55 4.08
N ASN A 118 18.67 -2.35 4.07
CA ASN A 118 19.37 -1.11 4.38
C ASN A 118 19.31 -0.81 5.88
N PRO A 119 20.41 -1.04 6.64
CA PRO A 119 20.41 -0.90 8.09
C PRO A 119 20.39 0.56 8.56
N PHE A 120 20.53 1.52 7.65
CA PHE A 120 20.56 2.95 7.98
C PHE A 120 19.18 3.60 7.96
N LEU A 121 18.15 2.90 7.47
CA LEU A 121 16.82 3.49 7.35
C LEU A 121 16.10 3.56 8.69
N ASP A 122 15.52 4.73 8.95
CA ASP A 122 14.56 4.97 10.03
C ASP A 122 13.11 4.67 9.59
N GLY A 123 12.87 4.64 8.26
CA GLY A 123 11.67 4.01 7.71
C GLY A 123 11.29 4.40 6.29
N LEU A 124 10.00 4.26 5.97
CA LEU A 124 9.44 4.41 4.62
C LEU A 124 8.55 5.64 4.50
N THR A 125 8.81 6.48 3.51
CA THR A 125 7.93 7.58 3.10
C THR A 125 7.19 7.22 1.81
N LEU A 126 5.87 7.37 1.83
CA LEU A 126 5.01 7.30 0.64
C LEU A 126 4.77 8.72 0.11
N SER A 127 5.07 8.97 -1.15
CA SER A 127 5.00 10.32 -1.76
C SER A 127 4.64 10.22 -3.25
N GLY A 128 4.95 11.24 -4.03
CA GLY A 128 4.78 11.27 -5.49
C GLY A 128 3.45 11.90 -5.92
N GLY A 129 2.57 11.08 -6.46
CA GLY A 129 1.19 11.43 -6.80
C GLY A 129 0.33 11.56 -5.53
N GLU A 130 -0.67 10.69 -5.40
CA GLU A 130 -1.54 10.65 -4.22
C GLU A 130 -1.62 9.23 -3.64
N PRO A 131 -0.84 8.93 -2.57
CA PRO A 131 -0.83 7.62 -1.91
C PRO A 131 -2.20 7.11 -1.49
N PHE A 132 -3.12 8.00 -1.08
CA PHE A 132 -4.46 7.57 -0.66
C PHE A 132 -5.33 7.02 -1.80
N LEU A 133 -4.93 7.18 -3.07
CA LEU A 133 -5.60 6.49 -4.19
C LEU A 133 -5.23 5.00 -4.27
N TYR A 134 -4.15 4.58 -3.59
CA TYR A 134 -3.57 3.24 -3.68
C TYR A 134 -3.50 2.54 -2.32
N CYS A 135 -4.38 2.89 -1.38
CA CYS A 135 -4.37 2.35 -0.02
C CYS A 135 -4.33 0.82 -0.01
N LYS A 136 -5.11 0.17 -0.88
CA LYS A 136 -5.21 -1.29 -0.94
C LYS A 136 -3.92 -1.92 -1.45
N GLU A 137 -3.33 -1.37 -2.51
CA GLU A 137 -2.07 -1.87 -3.08
C GLU A 137 -0.89 -1.66 -2.12
N LEU A 138 -0.85 -0.55 -1.39
CA LEU A 138 0.27 -0.21 -0.51
C LEU A 138 0.20 -0.86 0.87
N LEU A 139 -0.99 -1.29 1.32
CA LEU A 139 -1.21 -1.74 2.70
C LEU A 139 -0.31 -2.92 3.10
N SER A 140 -0.10 -3.88 2.18
CA SER A 140 0.75 -5.05 2.43
C SER A 140 2.20 -4.62 2.73
N LEU A 141 2.80 -3.84 1.83
CA LEU A 141 4.14 -3.31 2.00
C LEU A 141 4.28 -2.53 3.32
N VAL A 142 3.35 -1.61 3.58
CA VAL A 142 3.38 -0.75 4.77
C VAL A 142 3.38 -1.56 6.05
N LYS A 143 2.48 -2.55 6.17
CA LYS A 143 2.43 -3.43 7.35
C LYS A 143 3.73 -4.19 7.56
N ARG A 144 4.25 -4.80 6.49
CA ARG A 144 5.50 -5.57 6.54
C ARG A 144 6.70 -4.71 6.95
N VAL A 145 6.78 -3.48 6.46
CA VAL A 145 7.83 -2.52 6.84
C VAL A 145 7.66 -2.10 8.30
N LYS A 146 6.43 -1.79 8.73
CA LYS A 146 6.13 -1.41 10.12
C LYS A 146 6.43 -2.52 11.13
N GLU A 147 6.20 -3.78 10.77
CA GLU A 147 6.56 -4.97 11.55
C GLU A 147 8.07 -5.08 11.83
N LYS A 148 8.93 -4.42 11.03
CA LYS A 148 10.37 -4.32 11.28
C LYS A 148 10.77 -3.19 12.23
N GLY A 149 9.79 -2.48 12.79
CA GLY A 149 10.03 -1.34 13.68
C GLY A 149 10.37 -0.05 12.93
N LEU A 150 10.18 -0.03 11.61
CA LEU A 150 10.41 1.15 10.77
C LEU A 150 9.17 2.05 10.77
N ASN A 151 9.41 3.35 10.90
CA ASN A 151 8.35 4.36 10.97
C ASN A 151 7.78 4.70 9.57
N ILE A 152 6.48 4.94 9.45
CA ILE A 152 5.80 5.17 8.18
C ILE A 152 5.31 6.62 8.04
N TRP A 153 5.80 7.31 7.01
CA TRP A 153 5.35 8.64 6.62
C TRP A 153 4.54 8.56 5.32
N SER A 154 3.56 9.43 5.16
CA SER A 154 2.86 9.61 3.89
C SER A 154 2.61 11.08 3.58
N TYR A 155 2.82 11.49 2.34
CA TYR A 155 2.40 12.79 1.81
C TYR A 155 1.03 12.64 1.14
N THR A 156 0.17 13.64 1.28
CA THR A 156 -1.14 13.65 0.63
C THR A 156 -1.59 15.08 0.39
N GLY A 157 -2.34 15.29 -0.70
CA GLY A 157 -3.00 16.56 -0.97
C GLY A 157 -4.31 16.74 -0.22
N PHE A 158 -4.83 15.68 0.39
CA PHE A 158 -6.00 15.74 1.28
C PHE A 158 -5.62 16.19 2.68
N THR A 159 -6.55 16.81 3.38
CA THR A 159 -6.42 17.07 4.81
C THR A 159 -6.76 15.80 5.61
N VAL A 160 -6.19 15.64 6.80
CA VAL A 160 -6.49 14.52 7.69
C VAL A 160 -7.99 14.45 8.01
N GLU A 161 -8.67 15.59 8.09
CA GLU A 161 -10.13 15.64 8.30
C GLU A 161 -10.90 15.09 7.09
N GLU A 162 -10.45 15.34 5.85
CA GLU A 162 -11.02 14.72 4.66
C GLU A 162 -10.78 13.20 4.65
N ILE A 163 -9.57 12.77 5.02
CA ILE A 163 -9.19 11.36 5.09
C ILE A 163 -10.01 10.62 6.15
N LEU A 164 -10.21 11.19 7.33
CA LEU A 164 -11.02 10.59 8.39
C LEU A 164 -12.47 10.38 7.93
N ARG A 165 -13.07 11.37 7.27
CA ARG A 165 -14.41 11.23 6.68
C ARG A 165 -14.46 10.17 5.58
N TRP A 166 -13.38 10.01 4.82
CA TRP A 166 -13.28 8.95 3.81
C TRP A 166 -13.17 7.58 4.48
N ALA A 167 -12.34 7.46 5.52
CA ALA A 167 -12.14 6.24 6.30
C ALA A 167 -13.44 5.70 6.93
N GLU A 168 -14.38 6.57 7.33
CA GLU A 168 -15.71 6.16 7.83
C GLU A 168 -16.50 5.29 6.83
N ARG A 169 -16.22 5.44 5.54
CA ARG A 169 -16.97 4.80 4.44
C ARG A 169 -16.12 3.87 3.58
N ASN A 170 -14.81 3.78 3.86
CA ASN A 170 -13.87 2.99 3.10
C ASN A 170 -12.87 2.30 4.04
N SER A 171 -12.99 0.97 4.13
CA SER A 171 -12.16 0.14 5.02
C SER A 171 -10.69 0.14 4.64
N ASP A 172 -10.36 0.29 3.35
CA ASP A 172 -8.97 0.28 2.88
C ASP A 172 -8.27 1.58 3.30
N VAL A 173 -8.95 2.71 3.20
CA VAL A 173 -8.46 4.01 3.70
C VAL A 173 -8.31 3.98 5.22
N HIS A 174 -9.30 3.41 5.93
CA HIS A 174 -9.22 3.26 7.38
C HIS A 174 -8.02 2.41 7.81
N ALA A 175 -7.87 1.22 7.21
CA ALA A 175 -6.77 0.32 7.52
C ALA A 175 -5.41 0.96 7.18
N PHE A 176 -5.30 1.61 6.04
CA PHE A 176 -4.07 2.29 5.65
C PHE A 176 -3.70 3.43 6.60
N LEU A 177 -4.66 4.29 6.96
CA LEU A 177 -4.43 5.38 7.91
C LEU A 177 -3.94 4.88 9.28
N GLN A 178 -4.46 3.74 9.76
CA GLN A 178 -4.03 3.15 11.03
C GLN A 178 -2.55 2.74 11.05
N GLU A 179 -1.98 2.42 9.88
CA GLU A 179 -0.58 2.02 9.76
C GLU A 179 0.38 3.22 9.60
N LEU A 180 -0.12 4.41 9.31
CA LEU A 180 0.73 5.61 9.17
C LEU A 180 1.11 6.18 10.53
N ASP A 181 2.34 6.66 10.68
CA ASP A 181 2.79 7.33 11.90
C ASP A 181 2.76 8.85 11.73
N VAL A 182 3.18 9.34 10.57
CA VAL A 182 3.21 10.77 10.24
C VAL A 182 2.56 11.03 8.88
N LEU A 183 1.75 12.08 8.81
CA LEU A 183 1.11 12.54 7.58
C LEU A 183 1.53 13.98 7.27
N VAL A 184 2.10 14.21 6.08
CA VAL A 184 2.23 15.55 5.52
C VAL A 184 0.99 15.82 4.67
N ASP A 185 0.05 16.55 5.24
CA ASP A 185 -1.29 16.70 4.70
C ASP A 185 -1.51 18.06 4.01
N GLY A 186 -2.52 18.11 3.14
CA GLY A 186 -2.97 19.32 2.47
C GLY A 186 -2.29 19.61 1.13
N ARG A 187 -3.01 20.37 0.30
CA ARG A 187 -2.55 20.75 -1.04
C ARG A 187 -1.35 21.68 -0.98
N PHE A 188 -0.42 21.49 -1.90
CA PHE A 188 0.60 22.48 -2.22
C PHE A 188 -0.03 23.74 -2.82
N LEU A 189 0.37 24.91 -2.33
CA LEU A 189 -0.04 26.23 -2.83
C LEU A 189 1.22 27.04 -3.13
N SER A 190 1.43 27.40 -4.40
CA SER A 190 2.66 28.06 -4.86
C SER A 190 2.86 29.44 -4.22
N GLU A 191 1.77 30.13 -3.91
CA GLU A 191 1.76 31.43 -3.22
C GLU A 191 2.12 31.34 -1.73
N LYS A 192 2.21 30.12 -1.18
CA LYS A 192 2.56 29.85 0.23
C LYS A 192 3.87 29.07 0.38
N VAL A 193 4.71 29.05 -0.65
CA VAL A 193 6.02 28.40 -0.60
C VAL A 193 6.92 29.10 0.42
N GLU A 194 7.54 28.30 1.29
CA GLU A 194 8.51 28.79 2.27
C GLU A 194 9.71 27.83 2.36
N PRO A 195 10.89 28.18 1.78
CA PRO A 195 12.02 27.26 1.62
C PRO A 195 12.62 26.68 2.91
N LYS A 196 12.39 27.34 4.05
CA LYS A 196 12.94 26.92 5.36
C LYS A 196 12.05 25.91 6.09
N LYS A 197 10.92 25.50 5.51
CA LYS A 197 10.04 24.50 6.12
C LYS A 197 10.64 23.12 5.99
N LEU A 198 10.74 22.42 7.11
CA LEU A 198 11.10 21.00 7.12
C LEU A 198 9.97 20.18 6.49
N PHE A 199 10.34 19.30 5.56
CA PHE A 199 9.49 18.23 5.00
C PHE A 199 8.18 18.67 4.34
N ARG A 200 8.03 19.94 3.95
CA ARG A 200 6.86 20.41 3.19
C ARG A 200 7.22 21.60 2.30
N GLY A 201 6.58 21.65 1.14
CA GLY A 201 6.85 22.69 0.14
C GLY A 201 6.03 23.96 0.33
N SER A 202 4.93 23.90 1.09
CA SER A 202 4.01 25.02 1.28
C SER A 202 3.50 25.12 2.72
N CYS A 203 3.29 26.34 3.20
CA CYS A 203 2.67 26.61 4.51
C CYS A 203 1.21 26.16 4.62
N SER A 204 0.55 25.85 3.49
CA SER A 204 -0.77 25.20 3.50
C SER A 204 -0.73 23.75 3.97
N GLN A 205 0.44 23.11 3.93
CA GLN A 205 0.60 21.72 4.32
C GLN A 205 0.91 21.63 5.82
N ARG A 206 0.39 20.62 6.51
CA ARG A 206 0.66 20.38 7.94
C ARG A 206 1.38 19.05 8.11
N ILE A 207 2.14 18.90 9.17
CA ILE A 207 2.73 17.62 9.55
C ILE A 207 1.94 17.13 10.77
N ILE A 208 1.30 15.98 10.63
CA ILE A 208 0.33 15.44 11.57
C ILE A 208 0.91 14.19 12.22
N ASP A 209 0.84 14.10 13.54
CA ASP A 209 1.05 12.85 14.26
C ASP A 209 -0.24 12.03 14.16
N VAL A 210 -0.21 10.99 13.33
CA VAL A 210 -1.41 10.21 13.01
C VAL A 210 -1.88 9.43 14.23
N GLN A 211 -0.96 8.78 14.93
CA GLN A 211 -1.28 7.92 16.07
C GLN A 211 -1.85 8.73 17.24
N ALA A 212 -1.24 9.89 17.54
CA ALA A 212 -1.77 10.81 18.54
C ALA A 212 -3.12 11.39 18.09
N SER A 213 -3.29 11.69 16.80
CA SER A 213 -4.55 12.24 16.30
C SER A 213 -5.71 11.25 16.42
N LEU A 214 -5.48 9.99 16.06
CA LEU A 214 -6.47 8.90 16.19
C LEU A 214 -6.81 8.66 17.66
N LYS A 215 -5.80 8.57 18.53
CA LYS A 215 -6.00 8.33 19.97
C LYS A 215 -6.82 9.43 20.64
N ASN A 216 -6.55 10.69 20.31
CA ASN A 216 -7.20 11.85 20.94
C ASN A 216 -8.47 12.31 20.22
N GLN A 217 -8.83 11.69 19.09
CA GLN A 217 -9.96 12.09 18.23
C GLN A 217 -9.91 13.59 17.85
N LYS A 218 -8.71 14.13 17.67
CA LYS A 218 -8.45 15.52 17.29
C LYS A 218 -7.13 15.60 16.55
N VAL A 219 -6.97 16.57 15.66
CA VAL A 219 -5.70 16.75 14.95
C VAL A 219 -4.61 17.15 15.93
N VAL A 220 -3.54 16.36 15.95
CA VAL A 220 -2.31 16.62 16.69
C VAL A 220 -1.19 16.88 15.69
N LEU A 221 -0.56 18.05 15.78
CA LEU A 221 0.58 18.39 14.93
C LEU A 221 1.81 17.60 15.39
N TYR A 222 2.54 17.07 14.42
CA TYR A 222 3.84 16.46 14.66
C TYR A 222 4.84 17.54 15.04
N MET A 223 5.55 17.33 16.15
CA MET A 223 6.64 18.20 16.57
C MET A 223 7.95 17.54 16.17
N ALA A 224 8.51 17.99 15.04
CA ALA A 224 9.88 17.71 14.63
C ALA A 224 10.86 18.63 15.35
#